data_AF-A0A1F3K7E6-F1
#
_entry.id   AF-A0A1F3K7E6-F1
#
_cell.length_a   1.000
_cell.length_b   1.000
_cell.length_c   1.000
_cell.angle_alpha   90.00
_cell.angle_beta   90.00
_cell.angle_gamma   90.00
#
_symmetry.space_group_name_H-M   'P 1'
#
loop_
_entity.id
_entity.type
_entity.pdbx_description
1 polymer ?
#
loop_
_entity_poly.entity_id
_entity_poly.type
_entity_poly.pdbx_seq_one_letter_code
_entity_poly.pdbx_strand_id
1 'polypeptide(L)'
;MKRLHVFILKSYIGPFILTFFLVIFLLLMQFLWKYIDDLVGKGIEWYVISELMFYASATFVPMGLPLAILLSSIMTFGNLGERYELVALKSSGISLLRIMLPLIVFSVLISISTFLFSNYVMPVANLKMRTLLHDVRSLRPEVNLKEGSYNYDITGYTIKIDQKNQKTKMLYGLVIYDHTEENGNTNVTMADSGYMKLSSDEQYLMFNLYNGLRYQDVNEPGKKREEFAYPFRRDKFEKQTVFIQLDGFKLQRSDEDLYKDHYEMLNISQLEFAIDSLHSHFIERTDKFAEKFMQMNFFKINKHNFDSLLQTNSIKKVDIDNLFENLDQKKKMKSISVAMDNARNARSYVSAHQKDFDYREEMIRRHEIEWHRKYSLAIACLVLFFIGAPLGAIIRKGGLGMPVVVSIILFIVYYLISMYGEKSVREGVIVSSMGMWLSTYILFPLGFFLTYKAATDSKLFNMESYSIFLKKISSLLKKK
;
A
#
# COMPACT_ATOMS: atom_id res chain seq x y z
N MET A 1 19.68 -44.62 -5.20
CA MET A 1 19.04 -43.37 -5.66
C MET A 1 17.75 -43.06 -4.92
N LYS A 2 16.69 -43.89 -5.02
CA LYS A 2 15.39 -43.62 -4.34
C LYS A 2 15.53 -43.36 -2.82
N ARG A 3 16.34 -44.16 -2.10
CA ARG A 3 16.57 -43.98 -0.66
C ARG A 3 17.26 -42.65 -0.31
N LEU A 4 18.25 -42.22 -1.10
CA LEU A 4 18.92 -40.91 -0.92
C LEU A 4 17.92 -39.77 -1.11
N HIS A 5 17.11 -39.84 -2.17
CA HIS A 5 16.13 -38.79 -2.45
C HIS A 5 15.10 -38.66 -1.31
N VAL A 6 14.59 -39.79 -0.83
CA VAL A 6 13.66 -39.84 0.32
C VAL A 6 14.33 -39.31 1.59
N PHE A 7 15.59 -39.67 1.83
CA PHE A 7 16.36 -39.18 2.97
C PHE A 7 16.49 -37.65 2.95
N ILE A 8 16.96 -37.07 1.84
CA ILE A 8 17.10 -35.62 1.70
C ILE A 8 15.77 -34.89 1.83
N LEU A 9 14.70 -35.42 1.20
CA LEU A 9 13.37 -34.83 1.29
C LEU A 9 12.83 -34.85 2.73
N LYS A 10 13.00 -35.97 3.45
CA LYS A 10 12.58 -36.11 4.85
C LYS A 10 13.34 -35.17 5.78
N SER A 11 14.63 -34.98 5.53
CA SER A 11 15.45 -34.01 6.27
C SER A 11 15.07 -32.55 6.00
N TYR A 12 14.51 -32.26 4.82
CA TYR A 12 14.11 -30.91 4.42
C TYR A 12 12.70 -30.50 4.87
N ILE A 13 11.73 -31.42 4.81
CA ILE A 13 10.31 -31.12 5.07
C ILE A 13 10.10 -30.58 6.49
N GLY A 14 10.76 -31.15 7.50
CA GLY A 14 10.64 -30.70 8.89
C GLY A 14 11.06 -29.23 9.07
N PRO A 15 12.30 -28.87 8.73
CA PRO A 15 12.76 -27.48 8.72
C PRO A 15 11.89 -26.56 7.87
N PHE A 16 11.45 -26.98 6.68
CA PHE A 16 10.61 -26.18 5.79
C PHE A 16 9.26 -25.82 6.41
N ILE A 17 8.55 -26.78 6.99
CA ILE A 17 7.25 -26.52 7.64
C ILE A 17 7.43 -25.56 8.82
N LEU A 18 8.44 -25.80 9.67
CA LEU A 18 8.75 -24.95 10.81
C LEU A 18 9.07 -23.52 10.37
N THR A 19 9.98 -23.34 9.41
CA THR A 19 10.38 -22.01 8.94
C THR A 19 9.25 -21.30 8.22
N PHE A 20 8.41 -22.02 7.47
CA PHE A 20 7.23 -21.46 6.84
C PHE A 20 6.25 -20.86 7.86
N PHE A 21 5.84 -21.63 8.86
CA PHE A 21 4.93 -21.11 9.89
C PHE A 21 5.57 -20.00 10.72
N LEU A 22 6.86 -20.07 11.02
CA LEU A 22 7.59 -19.02 11.72
C LEU A 22 7.59 -17.72 10.91
N VAL A 23 7.91 -17.77 9.61
CA VAL A 23 7.91 -16.59 8.74
C VAL A 23 6.51 -16.01 8.60
N ILE A 24 5.49 -16.83 8.38
CA ILE A 24 4.10 -16.36 8.31
C ILE A 24 3.67 -15.71 9.62
N PHE A 25 4.02 -16.31 10.75
CA PHE A 25 3.76 -15.73 12.07
C PHE A 25 4.45 -14.36 12.24
N LEU A 26 5.72 -14.23 11.83
CA LEU A 26 6.42 -12.94 11.89
C LEU A 26 5.75 -11.87 11.02
N LEU A 27 5.35 -12.23 9.80
CA LEU A 27 4.63 -11.30 8.90
C LEU A 27 3.25 -10.92 9.45
N LEU A 28 2.53 -11.86 10.06
CA LEU A 28 1.27 -11.59 10.74
C LEU A 28 1.44 -10.68 11.95
N MET A 29 2.48 -10.89 12.75
CA MET A 29 2.79 -10.00 13.88
C MET A 29 3.13 -8.60 13.39
N GLN A 30 3.90 -8.47 12.31
CA GLN A 30 4.18 -7.17 11.69
C GLN A 30 2.88 -6.48 11.24
N PHE A 31 1.95 -7.23 10.64
CA PHE A 31 0.63 -6.72 10.25
C PHE A 31 -0.18 -6.27 11.47
N LEU A 32 -0.24 -7.09 12.52
CA LEU A 32 -0.95 -6.76 13.75
C LEU A 32 -0.42 -5.46 14.38
N TRP A 33 0.90 -5.30 14.44
CA TRP A 33 1.54 -4.07 14.92
C TRP A 33 1.19 -2.84 14.08
N LYS A 34 1.14 -2.99 12.75
CA LYS A 34 0.79 -1.89 11.84
C LYS A 34 -0.65 -1.40 12.03
N TYR A 35 -1.57 -2.29 12.44
CA TYR A 35 -3.00 -2.01 12.55
C TYR A 35 -3.52 -2.14 14.00
N ILE A 36 -2.63 -2.11 14.99
CA ILE A 36 -3.02 -2.33 16.40
C ILE A 36 -4.00 -1.26 16.88
N ASP A 37 -3.76 0.01 16.54
CA ASP A 37 -4.62 1.14 16.88
C ASP A 37 -5.99 1.07 16.17
N ASP A 38 -6.04 0.40 15.02
CA ASP A 38 -7.28 0.18 14.27
C ASP A 38 -8.10 -0.98 14.83
N LEU A 39 -7.49 -1.89 15.60
CA LEU A 39 -8.08 -3.15 16.08
C LEU A 39 -8.42 -3.12 17.58
N VAL A 40 -7.59 -2.46 18.38
CA VAL A 40 -7.71 -2.46 19.85
C VAL A 40 -8.63 -1.33 20.31
N GLY A 41 -9.49 -1.61 21.28
CA GLY A 41 -10.34 -0.59 21.92
C GLY A 41 -11.62 -0.22 21.15
N LYS A 42 -11.98 -0.97 20.10
CA LYS A 42 -13.18 -0.75 19.27
C LYS A 42 -14.33 -1.73 19.53
N GLY A 43 -14.25 -2.55 20.58
CA GLY A 43 -15.29 -3.53 20.89
C GLY A 43 -15.47 -4.64 19.83
N ILE A 44 -14.46 -4.87 18.98
CA ILE A 44 -14.55 -5.84 17.87
C ILE A 44 -14.58 -7.26 18.43
N GLU A 45 -15.51 -8.06 17.93
CA GLU A 45 -15.62 -9.47 18.31
C GLU A 45 -14.41 -10.27 17.83
N TRP A 46 -13.93 -11.19 18.67
CA TRP A 46 -12.69 -11.94 18.42
C TRP A 46 -12.72 -12.73 17.10
N TYR A 47 -13.90 -13.17 16.64
CA TYR A 47 -14.02 -13.91 15.38
C TYR A 47 -13.72 -13.01 14.17
N VAL A 48 -14.07 -11.71 14.21
CA VAL A 48 -13.77 -10.76 13.13
C VAL A 48 -12.26 -10.58 13.01
N ILE A 49 -11.58 -10.48 14.16
CA ILE A 49 -10.12 -10.43 14.21
C ILE A 49 -9.54 -11.73 13.63
N SER A 50 -10.08 -12.90 14.01
CA SER A 50 -9.60 -14.18 13.47
C SER A 50 -9.81 -14.31 11.95
N GLU A 51 -10.94 -13.82 11.42
CA GLU A 51 -11.25 -13.79 10.00
C GLU A 51 -10.27 -12.86 9.25
N LEU A 52 -10.01 -11.67 9.80
CA LEU A 52 -9.02 -10.74 9.26
C LEU A 52 -7.62 -11.36 9.25
N MET A 53 -7.21 -12.00 10.34
CA MET A 53 -5.91 -12.68 10.44
C MET A 53 -5.79 -13.83 9.44
N PHE A 54 -6.88 -14.57 9.21
CA PHE A 54 -6.90 -15.65 8.23
C PHE A 54 -6.65 -15.10 6.81
N TYR A 55 -7.38 -14.07 6.40
CA TYR A 55 -7.15 -13.45 5.08
C TYR A 55 -5.76 -12.80 4.97
N ALA A 56 -5.28 -12.13 6.02
CA ALA A 56 -3.94 -11.57 6.06
C ALA A 56 -2.86 -12.66 5.89
N SER A 57 -3.04 -13.81 6.55
CA SER A 57 -2.11 -14.95 6.43
C SER A 57 -2.04 -15.46 5.00
N ALA A 58 -3.18 -15.60 4.32
CA ALA A 58 -3.25 -16.01 2.93
C ALA A 58 -2.52 -15.01 2.03
N THR A 59 -2.73 -13.70 2.22
CA THR A 59 -2.01 -12.65 1.49
C THR A 59 -0.49 -12.78 1.62
N PHE A 60 0.03 -13.19 2.78
CA PHE A 60 1.47 -13.28 3.03
C PHE A 60 2.12 -14.59 2.57
N VAL A 61 1.36 -15.64 2.22
CA VAL A 61 1.91 -16.93 1.78
C VAL A 61 2.92 -16.78 0.63
N PRO A 62 2.62 -16.07 -0.48
CA PRO A 62 3.57 -15.93 -1.59
C PRO A 62 4.85 -15.19 -1.23
N MET A 63 4.81 -14.28 -0.24
CA MET A 63 5.99 -13.56 0.25
C MET A 63 6.80 -14.39 1.25
N GLY A 64 6.14 -15.24 2.04
CA GLY A 64 6.78 -16.10 3.04
C GLY A 64 7.48 -17.33 2.47
N LEU A 65 6.97 -17.90 1.36
CA LEU A 65 7.50 -19.14 0.75
C LEU A 65 8.97 -19.03 0.30
N PRO A 66 9.42 -18.00 -0.43
CA PRO A 66 10.83 -17.86 -0.80
C PRO A 66 11.78 -17.84 0.42
N LEU A 67 11.31 -17.30 1.54
CA LEU A 67 12.09 -17.17 2.79
C LEU A 67 12.18 -18.50 3.53
N ALA A 68 11.04 -19.19 3.62
CA ALA A 68 10.97 -20.53 4.17
C ALA A 68 11.91 -21.47 3.41
N ILE A 69 11.94 -21.38 2.08
CA ILE A 69 12.86 -22.16 1.21
C ILE A 69 14.32 -21.82 1.49
N LEU A 70 14.67 -20.53 1.57
CA LEU A 70 16.05 -20.12 1.84
C LEU A 70 16.57 -20.69 3.17
N LEU A 71 15.81 -20.45 4.24
CA LEU A 71 16.13 -20.89 5.61
C LEU A 71 16.23 -22.40 5.70
N SER A 72 15.21 -23.11 5.21
CA SER A 72 15.17 -24.58 5.27
C SER A 72 16.27 -25.23 4.43
N SER A 73 16.61 -24.67 3.27
CA SER A 73 17.70 -25.18 2.44
C SER A 73 19.05 -25.04 3.15
N ILE A 74 19.31 -23.87 3.71
CA ILE A 74 20.53 -23.59 4.47
C ILE A 74 20.62 -24.50 5.71
N MET A 75 19.54 -24.63 6.48
CA MET A 75 19.50 -25.53 7.64
C MET A 75 19.72 -27.00 7.26
N THR A 76 19.07 -27.46 6.19
CA THR A 76 19.17 -28.86 5.76
C THR A 76 20.60 -29.18 5.34
N PHE A 77 21.15 -28.44 4.38
CA PHE A 77 22.51 -28.71 3.90
C PHE A 77 23.60 -28.37 4.94
N GLY A 78 23.34 -27.39 5.82
CA GLY A 78 24.20 -27.08 6.96
C GLY A 78 24.26 -28.23 7.96
N ASN A 79 23.11 -28.79 8.36
CA ASN A 79 23.04 -29.93 9.28
C ASN A 79 23.68 -31.20 8.67
N LEU A 80 23.43 -31.47 7.38
CA LEU A 80 24.10 -32.55 6.65
C LEU A 80 25.62 -32.34 6.60
N GLY A 81 26.08 -31.10 6.48
CA GLY A 81 27.50 -30.73 6.51
C GLY A 81 28.12 -30.91 7.90
N GLU A 82 27.42 -30.49 8.95
CA GLU A 82 27.87 -30.58 10.36
C GLU A 82 27.97 -32.03 10.84
N ARG A 83 27.02 -32.89 10.45
CA ARG A 83 27.03 -34.33 10.76
C ARG A 83 27.97 -35.15 9.88
N TYR A 84 28.77 -34.51 9.02
CA TYR A 84 29.63 -35.15 8.02
C TYR A 84 28.89 -36.08 7.03
N GLU A 85 27.55 -36.09 7.01
CA GLU A 85 26.73 -36.89 6.09
C GLU A 85 26.94 -36.42 4.64
N LEU A 86 27.01 -35.11 4.43
CA LEU A 86 27.26 -34.53 3.12
C LEU A 86 28.64 -34.92 2.57
N VAL A 87 29.64 -34.99 3.45
CA VAL A 87 31.01 -35.38 3.08
C VAL A 87 31.05 -36.86 2.71
N ALA A 88 30.41 -37.73 3.49
CA ALA A 88 30.31 -39.16 3.19
C ALA A 88 29.63 -39.44 1.84
N LEU A 89 28.55 -38.71 1.53
CA LEU A 89 27.86 -38.81 0.24
C LEU A 89 28.74 -38.38 -0.93
N LYS A 90 29.47 -37.26 -0.81
CA LYS A 90 30.39 -36.79 -1.86
C LYS A 90 31.57 -37.74 -2.05
N SER A 91 32.14 -38.28 -0.98
CA SER A 91 33.21 -39.29 -1.04
C SER A 91 32.77 -40.60 -1.70
N SER A 92 31.48 -40.89 -1.69
CA SER A 92 30.88 -42.03 -2.40
C SER A 92 30.68 -41.78 -3.91
N GLY A 93 31.23 -40.68 -4.45
CA GLY A 93 31.14 -40.31 -5.86
C GLY A 93 29.83 -39.61 -6.26
N ILE A 94 28.99 -39.19 -5.30
CA ILE A 94 27.73 -38.53 -5.58
C ILE A 94 27.95 -37.02 -5.65
N SER A 95 27.70 -36.42 -6.83
CA SER A 95 27.83 -34.97 -7.01
C SER A 95 26.80 -34.19 -6.17
N LEU A 96 27.16 -32.97 -5.74
CA LEU A 96 26.27 -32.12 -4.94
C LEU A 96 24.93 -31.84 -5.66
N LEU A 97 24.98 -31.60 -6.97
CA LEU A 97 23.77 -31.39 -7.79
C LEU A 97 22.82 -32.59 -7.76
N ARG A 98 23.36 -33.81 -7.70
CA ARG A 98 22.54 -35.03 -7.59
C ARG A 98 21.92 -35.19 -6.21
N ILE A 99 22.60 -34.73 -5.16
CA ILE A 99 22.04 -34.66 -3.79
C ILE A 99 20.92 -33.60 -3.72
N MET A 100 21.10 -32.47 -4.40
CA MET A 100 20.12 -31.38 -4.46
C MET A 100 18.90 -31.66 -5.34
N LEU A 101 19.01 -32.55 -6.33
CA LEU A 101 17.96 -32.89 -7.30
C LEU A 101 16.55 -33.07 -6.70
N PRO A 102 16.31 -33.89 -5.64
CA PRO A 102 14.99 -34.02 -5.04
C PRO A 102 14.42 -32.69 -4.52
N LEU A 103 15.29 -31.80 -4.00
CA LEU A 103 14.88 -30.49 -3.50
C LEU A 103 14.72 -29.45 -4.61
N ILE A 104 15.44 -29.58 -5.72
CA ILE A 104 15.21 -28.78 -6.94
C ILE A 104 13.81 -29.06 -7.46
N VAL A 105 13.44 -30.34 -7.60
CA VAL A 105 12.08 -30.73 -8.04
C VAL A 105 11.03 -30.21 -7.07
N PHE A 106 11.26 -30.35 -5.76
CA PHE A 106 10.37 -29.80 -4.75
C PHE A 106 10.24 -28.27 -4.84
N SER A 107 11.33 -27.55 -5.04
CA SER A 107 11.34 -26.08 -5.15
C SER A 107 10.63 -25.60 -6.42
N VAL A 108 10.72 -26.34 -7.53
CA VAL A 108 9.94 -26.07 -8.75
C VAL A 108 8.45 -26.28 -8.49
N LEU A 109 8.05 -27.33 -7.78
CA LEU A 109 6.65 -27.53 -7.40
C LEU A 109 6.14 -26.41 -6.50
N ILE A 110 6.94 -25.96 -5.52
CA ILE A 110 6.57 -24.80 -4.70
C ILE A 110 6.50 -23.53 -5.54
N SER A 111 7.45 -23.28 -6.44
CA SER A 111 7.43 -22.11 -7.33
C SER A 111 6.14 -22.03 -8.15
N ILE A 112 5.71 -23.15 -8.75
CA ILE A 112 4.43 -23.24 -9.46
C ILE A 112 3.26 -22.99 -8.49
N SER A 113 3.29 -23.59 -7.30
CA SER A 113 2.24 -23.40 -6.29
C SER A 113 2.16 -21.94 -5.83
N THR A 114 3.30 -21.27 -5.63
CA THR A 114 3.41 -19.85 -5.28
C THR A 114 2.80 -18.97 -6.37
N PHE A 115 3.06 -19.28 -7.64
CA PHE A 115 2.46 -18.56 -8.76
C PHE A 115 0.94 -18.73 -8.81
N LEU A 116 0.44 -19.97 -8.68
CA LEU A 116 -1.00 -20.21 -8.65
C LEU A 116 -1.66 -19.52 -7.46
N PHE A 117 -1.01 -19.55 -6.30
CA PHE A 117 -1.50 -18.89 -5.09
C PHE A 117 -1.52 -17.37 -5.25
N SER A 118 -0.46 -16.76 -5.80
CA SER A 118 -0.39 -15.31 -6.06
C SER A 118 -1.37 -14.85 -7.15
N ASN A 119 -1.71 -15.73 -8.10
CA ASN A 119 -2.63 -15.42 -9.17
C ASN A 119 -4.11 -15.58 -8.77
N TYR A 120 -4.47 -16.60 -8.00
CA TYR A 120 -5.87 -16.94 -7.72
C TYR A 120 -6.30 -16.68 -6.26
N VAL A 121 -5.45 -17.00 -5.28
CA VAL A 121 -5.84 -16.93 -3.85
C VAL A 121 -5.53 -15.56 -3.28
N MET A 122 -4.34 -15.03 -3.54
CA MET A 122 -3.88 -13.72 -3.04
C MET A 122 -4.83 -12.57 -3.42
N PRO A 123 -5.37 -12.47 -4.64
CA PRO A 123 -6.24 -11.34 -4.99
C PRO A 123 -7.57 -11.37 -4.23
N VAL A 124 -8.17 -12.55 -4.08
CA VAL A 124 -9.40 -12.74 -3.29
C VAL A 124 -9.15 -12.49 -1.81
N ALA A 125 -8.02 -12.96 -1.28
CA ALA A 125 -7.61 -12.70 0.10
C ALA A 125 -7.38 -11.20 0.35
N ASN A 126 -6.72 -10.50 -0.58
CA ASN A 126 -6.50 -9.06 -0.52
C ASN A 126 -7.81 -8.27 -0.53
N LEU A 127 -8.75 -8.65 -1.40
CA LEU A 127 -10.09 -8.06 -1.45
C LEU A 127 -10.75 -8.17 -0.08
N LYS A 128 -10.97 -9.40 0.40
CA LYS A 128 -11.66 -9.63 1.68
C LYS A 128 -10.95 -9.00 2.87
N MET A 129 -9.62 -9.05 2.91
CA MET A 129 -8.82 -8.41 3.95
C MET A 129 -9.00 -6.89 3.94
N ARG A 130 -8.94 -6.24 2.77
CA ARG A 130 -9.05 -4.78 2.66
C ARG A 130 -10.46 -4.29 2.96
N THR A 131 -11.50 -4.99 2.48
CA THR A 131 -12.90 -4.66 2.79
C THR A 131 -13.16 -4.81 4.28
N LEU A 132 -12.74 -5.93 4.90
CA LEU A 132 -12.93 -6.15 6.33
C LEU A 132 -12.13 -5.15 7.18
N LEU A 133 -10.91 -4.82 6.76
CA LEU A 133 -10.10 -3.80 7.44
C LEU A 133 -10.76 -2.41 7.34
N HIS A 134 -11.39 -2.09 6.21
CA HIS A 134 -12.16 -0.86 6.06
C HIS A 134 -13.36 -0.83 7.01
N ASP A 135 -14.12 -1.91 7.11
CA ASP A 135 -15.26 -2.06 8.03
C ASP A 135 -14.82 -1.93 9.50
N VAL A 136 -13.67 -2.51 9.84
CA VAL A 136 -13.03 -2.41 11.16
C VAL A 136 -12.54 -0.99 11.46
N ARG A 137 -12.10 -0.27 10.43
CA ARG A 137 -11.63 1.12 10.56
C ARG A 137 -12.78 2.10 10.74
N SER A 138 -13.91 1.87 10.08
CA SER A 138 -15.10 2.71 10.18
C SER A 138 -15.86 2.54 11.50
N LEU A 139 -15.62 1.44 12.22
CA LEU A 139 -16.07 1.27 13.61
C LEU A 139 -15.47 2.37 14.51
N ARG A 140 -16.34 3.16 15.13
CA ARG A 140 -15.92 4.23 16.03
C ARG A 140 -15.38 3.65 17.34
N PRO A 141 -14.29 4.21 17.90
CA PRO A 141 -13.86 3.88 19.25
C PRO A 141 -14.94 4.28 20.28
N GLU A 142 -14.88 3.67 21.47
CA GLU A 142 -15.72 4.06 22.61
C GLU A 142 -15.72 5.59 22.80
N VAL A 143 -16.91 6.20 22.93
CA VAL A 143 -17.06 7.66 23.13
C VAL A 143 -16.40 8.07 24.46
N ASN A 144 -15.17 8.57 24.40
CA ASN A 144 -14.43 9.01 25.57
C ASN A 144 -14.41 10.54 25.69
N LEU A 145 -15.46 11.09 26.29
CA LEU A 145 -15.58 12.53 26.50
C LEU A 145 -14.52 13.04 27.50
N LYS A 146 -13.64 13.93 27.04
CA LYS A 146 -12.61 14.61 27.83
C LYS A 146 -13.21 15.81 28.59
N GLU A 147 -12.79 15.97 29.85
CA GLU A 147 -13.19 17.10 30.70
C GLU A 147 -12.55 18.41 30.23
N GLY A 148 -13.26 19.53 30.39
CA GLY A 148 -12.76 20.89 30.13
C GLY A 148 -12.49 21.23 28.66
N SER A 149 -12.81 20.33 27.72
CA SER A 149 -12.59 20.51 26.28
C SER A 149 -13.85 20.18 25.48
N TYR A 150 -13.97 20.77 24.29
CA TYR A 150 -15.02 20.43 23.33
C TYR A 150 -14.66 19.11 22.64
N ASN A 151 -15.53 18.10 22.78
CA ASN A 151 -15.38 16.78 22.16
C ASN A 151 -16.18 16.73 20.86
N TYR A 152 -15.55 16.23 19.80
CA TYR A 152 -16.09 16.14 18.44
C TYR A 152 -16.25 14.68 17.98
N ASP A 153 -16.18 13.71 18.90
CA ASP A 153 -16.16 12.27 18.60
C ASP A 153 -17.50 11.74 18.05
N ILE A 154 -18.56 12.53 18.20
CA ILE A 154 -19.91 12.20 17.72
C ILE A 154 -20.24 13.13 16.55
N THR A 155 -20.27 12.59 15.33
CA THR A 155 -20.68 13.34 14.13
C THR A 155 -22.00 14.08 14.33
N GLY A 156 -22.03 15.35 13.91
CA GLY A 156 -23.20 16.22 14.04
C GLY A 156 -23.37 16.83 15.43
N TYR A 157 -22.55 16.48 16.43
CA TYR A 157 -22.66 16.99 17.79
C TYR A 157 -21.31 17.45 18.36
N THR A 158 -21.31 18.61 19.02
CA THR A 158 -20.15 19.05 19.81
C THR A 158 -20.54 19.05 21.28
N ILE A 159 -19.82 18.28 22.11
CA ILE A 159 -20.14 18.13 23.53
C ILE A 159 -19.01 18.64 24.40
N LYS A 160 -19.31 19.61 25.27
CA LYS A 160 -18.42 20.07 26.34
C LYS A 160 -18.94 19.62 27.69
N ILE A 161 -18.03 19.14 28.53
CA ILE A 161 -18.30 18.79 29.93
C ILE A 161 -17.25 19.46 30.79
N ASP A 162 -17.66 20.14 31.85
CA ASP A 162 -16.74 20.82 32.75
C ASP A 162 -16.09 19.83 33.75
N GLN A 163 -16.86 18.91 34.34
CA GLN A 163 -16.35 17.88 35.26
C GLN A 163 -17.07 16.55 35.11
N LYS A 164 -16.34 15.44 35.32
CA LYS A 164 -16.88 14.08 35.28
C LYS A 164 -16.52 13.31 36.55
N ASN A 165 -17.54 12.84 37.27
CA ASN A 165 -17.34 11.98 38.42
C ASN A 165 -17.20 10.52 37.98
N GLN A 166 -16.00 9.95 38.11
CA GLN A 166 -15.71 8.59 37.65
C GLN A 166 -16.45 7.50 38.43
N LYS A 167 -16.84 7.73 39.69
CA LYS A 167 -17.53 6.73 40.53
C LYS A 167 -19.02 6.66 40.26
N THR A 168 -19.66 7.81 40.07
CA THR A 168 -21.12 7.90 39.85
C THR A 168 -21.50 8.01 38.36
N LYS A 169 -20.51 8.18 37.46
CA LYS A 169 -20.68 8.47 36.03
C LYS A 169 -21.51 9.74 35.74
N MET A 170 -21.70 10.60 36.75
CA MET A 170 -22.36 11.89 36.60
C MET A 170 -21.41 12.89 35.94
N LEU A 171 -21.96 13.66 35.02
CA LEU A 171 -21.34 14.73 34.27
C LEU A 171 -21.92 16.05 34.78
N TYR A 172 -21.09 17.08 34.89
CA TYR A 172 -21.47 18.41 35.36
C TYR A 172 -21.06 19.48 34.36
N GLY A 173 -21.90 20.51 34.22
CA GLY A 173 -21.70 21.59 33.26
C GLY A 173 -21.67 21.07 31.82
N LEU A 174 -22.79 20.49 31.37
CA LEU A 174 -22.90 19.96 30.01
C LEU A 174 -23.36 21.04 29.04
N VAL A 175 -22.68 21.13 27.90
CA VAL A 175 -23.13 21.92 26.76
C VAL A 175 -23.07 21.04 25.52
N ILE A 176 -24.22 20.86 24.87
CA ILE A 176 -24.39 20.05 23.67
C ILE A 176 -24.82 20.98 22.54
N TYR A 177 -23.98 21.10 21.51
CA TYR A 177 -24.33 21.75 20.25
C TYR A 177 -24.79 20.68 19.26
N ASP A 178 -25.92 20.93 18.61
CA ASP A 178 -26.45 20.10 17.54
C ASP A 178 -26.21 20.80 16.20
N HIS A 179 -25.36 20.20 15.37
CA HIS A 179 -24.99 20.65 14.03
C HIS A 179 -25.54 19.74 12.93
N THR A 180 -26.51 18.86 13.23
CA THR A 180 -27.06 17.90 12.27
C THR A 180 -27.70 18.56 11.03
N GLU A 181 -28.21 19.78 11.18
CA GLU A 181 -28.82 20.55 10.07
C GLU A 181 -27.82 21.39 9.25
N GLU A 182 -26.51 21.33 9.55
CA GLU A 182 -25.43 22.11 8.89
C GLU A 182 -25.62 23.64 8.82
N ASN A 183 -26.62 24.19 9.53
CA ASN A 183 -27.01 25.60 9.50
C ASN A 183 -26.27 26.47 10.55
N GLY A 184 -25.16 26.00 11.10
CA GLY A 184 -24.40 26.67 12.17
C GLY A 184 -24.80 26.21 13.57
N ASN A 185 -24.73 27.11 14.56
CA ASN A 185 -25.00 26.80 15.98
C ASN A 185 -26.46 27.12 16.35
N THR A 186 -27.40 26.57 15.60
CA THR A 186 -28.83 26.91 15.75
C THR A 186 -29.50 26.17 16.90
N ASN A 187 -28.96 25.05 17.36
CA ASN A 187 -29.49 24.27 18.49
C ASN A 187 -28.41 24.06 19.56
N VAL A 188 -28.65 24.57 20.76
CA VAL A 188 -27.73 24.44 21.91
C VAL A 188 -28.49 24.01 23.16
N THR A 189 -28.06 22.93 23.79
CA THR A 189 -28.62 22.47 25.06
C THR A 189 -27.57 22.60 26.16
N MET A 190 -27.92 23.30 27.25
CA MET A 190 -27.08 23.45 28.43
C MET A 190 -27.76 22.77 29.62
N ALA A 191 -27.00 22.06 30.46
CA ALA A 191 -27.53 21.42 31.66
C ALA A 191 -26.53 21.42 32.81
N ASP A 192 -27.03 21.59 34.03
CA ASP A 192 -26.20 21.62 35.24
C ASP A 192 -25.54 20.27 35.50
N SER A 193 -26.31 19.19 35.32
CA SER A 193 -25.81 17.83 35.49
C SER A 193 -26.52 16.83 34.59
N GLY A 194 -25.91 15.66 34.41
CA GLY A 194 -26.49 14.60 33.62
C GLY A 194 -25.66 13.33 33.65
N TYR A 195 -26.15 12.27 33.04
CA TYR A 195 -25.35 11.09 32.77
C TYR A 195 -25.63 10.56 31.38
N MET A 196 -24.63 9.86 30.85
CA MET A 196 -24.67 9.25 29.53
C MET A 196 -24.88 7.75 29.68
N LYS A 197 -25.82 7.20 28.91
CA LYS A 197 -26.08 5.76 28.84
C LYS A 197 -26.25 5.33 27.40
N LEU A 198 -25.73 4.16 27.05
CA LEU A 198 -25.98 3.51 25.78
C LEU A 198 -27.36 2.82 25.80
N SER A 199 -28.11 2.91 24.71
CA SER A 199 -29.35 2.13 24.56
C SER A 199 -29.08 0.63 24.55
N SER A 200 -30.07 -0.18 24.91
CA SER A 200 -29.94 -1.65 25.01
C SER A 200 -29.55 -2.35 23.70
N ASP A 201 -29.86 -1.71 22.58
CA ASP A 201 -29.56 -2.10 21.20
C ASP A 201 -28.30 -1.42 20.62
N GLU A 202 -27.63 -0.59 21.43
CA GLU A 202 -26.41 0.17 21.15
C GLU A 202 -26.52 1.18 19.99
N GLN A 203 -27.74 1.50 19.56
CA GLN A 203 -27.98 2.42 18.43
C GLN A 203 -28.05 3.89 18.82
N TYR A 204 -28.34 4.17 20.09
CA TYR A 204 -28.51 5.53 20.60
C TYR A 204 -27.64 5.76 21.82
N LEU A 205 -26.98 6.92 21.83
CA LEU A 205 -26.36 7.47 23.03
C LEU A 205 -27.37 8.41 23.69
N MET A 206 -27.80 8.05 24.89
CA MET A 206 -28.79 8.80 25.65
C MET A 206 -28.10 9.67 26.70
N PHE A 207 -28.23 10.98 26.56
CA PHE A 207 -27.87 11.94 27.60
C PHE A 207 -29.10 12.28 28.41
N ASN A 208 -29.15 11.81 29.66
CA ASN A 208 -30.16 12.22 30.62
C ASN A 208 -29.66 13.46 31.34
N LEU A 209 -30.23 14.61 30.98
CA LEU A 209 -29.86 15.92 31.46
C LEU A 209 -30.85 16.38 32.55
N TYR A 210 -30.32 17.07 33.55
CA TYR A 210 -31.06 17.63 34.68
C TYR A 210 -30.82 19.13 34.77
N ASN A 211 -31.89 19.87 35.01
CA ASN A 211 -31.92 21.32 35.21
C ASN A 211 -31.13 22.07 34.14
N GLY A 212 -31.81 22.37 33.02
CA GLY A 212 -31.15 22.95 31.87
C GLY A 212 -32.02 23.87 31.03
N LEU A 213 -31.38 24.42 29.99
CA LEU A 213 -31.95 25.34 29.03
C LEU A 213 -31.59 24.86 27.62
N ARG A 214 -32.59 24.74 26.75
CA ARG A 214 -32.42 24.50 25.32
C ARG A 214 -32.69 25.79 24.57
N TYR A 215 -31.79 26.13 23.68
CA TYR A 215 -31.86 27.24 22.75
C TYR A 215 -32.02 26.70 21.34
N GLN A 216 -33.01 27.22 20.61
CA GLN A 216 -33.23 26.89 19.21
C GLN A 216 -33.52 28.15 18.41
N ASP A 217 -32.75 28.40 17.36
CA ASP A 217 -33.04 29.44 16.38
C ASP A 217 -34.17 28.97 15.47
N VAL A 218 -35.19 29.82 15.27
CA VAL A 218 -36.34 29.52 14.42
C VAL A 218 -36.08 30.11 13.04
N ASN A 219 -35.88 29.24 12.03
CA ASN A 219 -35.80 29.66 10.64
C ASN A 219 -37.19 30.11 10.15
N GLU A 220 -37.30 31.34 9.65
CA GLU A 220 -38.49 31.83 8.95
C GLU A 220 -38.34 31.56 7.43
N PRO A 221 -39.02 30.56 6.85
CA PRO A 221 -38.91 30.27 5.42
C PRO A 221 -39.54 31.40 4.59
N GLY A 222 -38.79 31.91 3.60
CA GLY A 222 -39.28 32.87 2.60
C GLY A 222 -38.87 34.34 2.80
N LYS A 223 -38.15 34.70 3.87
CA LYS A 223 -37.61 36.06 4.07
C LYS A 223 -36.16 36.19 3.60
N LYS A 224 -35.81 37.35 3.03
CA LYS A 224 -34.42 37.67 2.63
C LYS A 224 -33.55 37.90 3.88
N ARG A 225 -32.25 37.64 3.76
CA ARG A 225 -31.26 37.69 4.86
C ARG A 225 -31.22 39.00 5.68
N GLU A 226 -31.71 40.08 5.08
CA GLU A 226 -31.73 41.43 5.63
C GLU A 226 -32.95 41.71 6.53
N GLU A 227 -33.96 40.82 6.56
CA GLU A 227 -35.21 40.96 7.34
C GLU A 227 -35.34 39.95 8.50
N PHE A 228 -34.28 39.18 8.81
CA PHE A 228 -34.31 38.22 9.89
C PHE A 228 -34.42 38.92 11.26
N ALA A 229 -35.53 38.68 11.97
CA ALA A 229 -35.74 39.13 13.35
C ALA A 229 -35.08 38.20 14.40
N TYR A 230 -34.28 37.20 13.96
CA TYR A 230 -33.69 36.13 14.77
C TYR A 230 -34.59 35.65 15.92
N PRO A 231 -35.84 35.23 15.66
CA PRO A 231 -36.68 34.67 16.70
C PRO A 231 -36.00 33.41 17.25
N PHE A 232 -35.64 33.44 18.54
CA PHE A 232 -35.08 32.29 19.23
C PHE A 232 -36.09 31.75 20.22
N ARG A 233 -36.14 30.43 20.34
CA ARG A 233 -36.92 29.71 21.34
C ARG A 233 -35.99 29.28 22.48
N ARG A 234 -36.42 29.53 23.72
CA ARG A 234 -35.75 29.04 24.93
C ARG A 234 -36.70 28.15 25.72
N ASP A 235 -36.37 26.87 25.80
CA ASP A 235 -37.12 25.89 26.61
C ASP A 235 -36.34 25.59 27.90
N LYS A 236 -36.96 25.79 29.06
CA LYS A 236 -36.39 25.42 30.36
C LYS A 236 -36.94 24.06 30.79
N PHE A 237 -36.07 23.16 31.24
CA PHE A 237 -36.45 21.81 31.63
C PHE A 237 -35.83 21.40 32.97
N GLU A 238 -36.56 20.62 33.75
CA GLU A 238 -36.03 19.94 34.95
C GLU A 238 -35.35 18.62 34.58
N LYS A 239 -35.90 17.89 33.61
CA LYS A 239 -35.31 16.67 33.05
C LYS A 239 -35.56 16.60 31.55
N GLN A 240 -34.51 16.31 30.78
CA GLN A 240 -34.61 16.08 29.35
C GLN A 240 -33.67 14.94 28.95
N THR A 241 -34.12 14.06 28.05
CA THR A 241 -33.26 13.04 27.45
C THR A 241 -32.97 13.44 26.01
N VAL A 242 -31.69 13.59 25.68
CA VAL A 242 -31.22 13.80 24.31
C VAL A 242 -30.77 12.45 23.77
N PHE A 243 -31.34 12.06 22.63
CA PHE A 243 -30.97 10.84 21.91
C PHE A 243 -30.08 11.23 20.75
N ILE A 244 -28.85 10.74 20.74
CA ILE A 244 -27.96 10.89 19.61
C ILE A 244 -27.83 9.54 18.92
N GLN A 245 -28.23 9.49 17.67
CA GLN A 245 -28.06 8.28 16.86
C GLN A 245 -26.56 8.04 16.64
N LEU A 246 -26.13 6.83 17.00
CA LEU A 246 -24.76 6.40 16.83
C LEU A 246 -24.61 5.69 15.49
N ASP A 247 -24.27 6.44 14.46
CA ASP A 247 -23.86 5.84 13.18
C ASP A 247 -22.42 5.32 13.28
N GLY A 248 -22.22 4.02 13.05
CA GLY A 248 -20.89 3.40 12.95
C GLY A 248 -20.40 2.55 14.13
N PHE A 249 -21.28 2.02 14.99
CA PHE A 249 -20.90 1.06 16.06
C PHE A 249 -21.16 -0.42 15.73
N LYS A 250 -22.03 -0.71 14.74
CA LYS A 250 -22.20 -2.08 14.22
C LYS A 250 -21.36 -2.25 12.96
N LEU A 251 -20.62 -3.35 12.88
CA LEU A 251 -19.90 -3.74 11.67
C LEU A 251 -20.91 -3.86 10.51
N GLN A 252 -20.88 -2.90 9.60
CA GLN A 252 -21.57 -3.01 8.31
C GLN A 252 -20.57 -3.59 7.32
N ARG A 253 -20.94 -4.69 6.65
CA ARG A 253 -20.12 -5.26 5.59
C ARG A 253 -20.19 -4.33 4.38
N SER A 254 -19.08 -3.69 4.05
CA SER A 254 -18.99 -2.88 2.84
C SER A 254 -19.14 -3.76 1.59
N ASP A 255 -19.68 -3.18 0.53
CA ASP A 255 -19.75 -3.86 -0.76
C ASP A 255 -18.34 -4.15 -1.29
N GLU A 256 -18.09 -5.42 -1.63
CA GLU A 256 -16.79 -5.86 -2.16
C GLU A 256 -16.50 -5.25 -3.54
N ASP A 257 -17.54 -4.88 -4.30
CA ASP A 257 -17.38 -4.26 -5.62
C ASP A 257 -16.67 -2.90 -5.57
N LEU A 258 -16.66 -2.20 -4.42
CA LEU A 258 -15.93 -0.94 -4.22
C LEU A 258 -14.42 -1.07 -4.43
N TYR A 259 -13.86 -2.25 -4.14
CA TYR A 259 -12.42 -2.46 -4.20
C TYR A 259 -11.97 -3.37 -5.33
N LYS A 260 -12.88 -4.13 -5.93
CA LYS A 260 -12.60 -5.22 -6.89
C LYS A 260 -11.69 -4.82 -8.06
N ASP A 261 -11.81 -3.59 -8.54
CA ASP A 261 -11.01 -3.07 -9.65
C ASP A 261 -9.61 -2.60 -9.25
N HIS A 262 -9.29 -2.61 -7.95
CA HIS A 262 -7.98 -2.21 -7.45
C HIS A 262 -6.92 -3.23 -7.88
N TYR A 263 -5.77 -2.75 -8.36
CA TYR A 263 -4.69 -3.56 -8.95
C TYR A 263 -4.24 -4.78 -8.11
N GLU A 264 -4.27 -4.69 -6.78
CA GLU A 264 -3.90 -5.80 -5.86
C GLU A 264 -4.90 -6.96 -5.83
N MET A 265 -6.11 -6.76 -6.37
CA MET A 265 -7.26 -7.69 -6.33
C MET A 265 -7.48 -8.39 -7.67
N LEU A 266 -6.65 -8.07 -8.66
CA LEU A 266 -6.74 -8.62 -9.99
C LEU A 266 -5.81 -9.84 -10.16
N ASN A 267 -6.29 -10.80 -10.96
CA ASN A 267 -5.45 -11.86 -11.50
C ASN A 267 -4.68 -11.37 -12.75
N ILE A 268 -3.79 -12.19 -13.30
CA ILE A 268 -2.95 -11.81 -14.44
C ILE A 268 -3.76 -11.45 -15.69
N SER A 269 -4.79 -12.23 -16.02
CA SER A 269 -5.62 -11.96 -17.20
C SER A 269 -6.41 -10.66 -17.06
N GLN A 270 -6.90 -10.38 -15.85
CA GLN A 270 -7.56 -9.12 -15.52
C GLN A 270 -6.58 -7.95 -15.53
N LEU A 271 -5.36 -8.14 -15.01
CA LEU A 271 -4.31 -7.13 -15.03
C LEU A 271 -3.89 -6.79 -16.45
N GLU A 272 -3.73 -7.78 -17.33
CA GLU A 272 -3.37 -7.57 -18.74
C GLU A 272 -4.44 -6.75 -19.46
N PHE A 273 -5.71 -7.12 -19.33
CA PHE A 273 -6.82 -6.34 -19.87
C PHE A 273 -6.89 -4.92 -19.28
N ALA A 274 -6.66 -4.76 -17.98
CA ALA A 274 -6.65 -3.46 -17.32
C ALA A 274 -5.49 -2.58 -17.80
N ILE A 275 -4.28 -3.14 -17.95
CA ILE A 275 -3.09 -2.44 -18.46
C ILE A 275 -3.34 -1.93 -19.88
N ASP A 276 -3.86 -2.79 -20.77
CA ASP A 276 -4.17 -2.41 -22.16
C ASP A 276 -5.23 -1.31 -22.24
N SER A 277 -6.27 -1.41 -21.42
CA SER A 277 -7.32 -0.41 -21.32
C SER A 277 -6.78 0.92 -20.80
N LEU A 278 -5.94 0.89 -19.76
CA LEU A 278 -5.33 2.09 -19.18
C LEU A 278 -4.39 2.79 -20.17
N HIS A 279 -3.55 2.04 -20.89
CA HIS A 279 -2.70 2.58 -21.96
C HIS A 279 -3.53 3.22 -23.08
N SER A 280 -4.59 2.54 -23.53
CA SER A 280 -5.49 3.06 -24.56
C SER A 280 -6.16 4.36 -24.12
N HIS A 281 -6.69 4.41 -22.89
CA HIS A 281 -7.28 5.62 -22.32
C HIS A 281 -6.27 6.74 -22.10
N PHE A 282 -5.02 6.41 -21.79
CA PHE A 282 -3.95 7.40 -21.67
C PHE A 282 -3.66 8.06 -23.02
N ILE A 283 -3.52 7.28 -24.10
CA ILE A 283 -3.29 7.78 -25.46
C ILE A 283 -4.46 8.65 -25.93
N GLU A 284 -5.70 8.17 -25.76
CA GLU A 284 -6.90 8.94 -26.11
C GLU A 284 -6.96 10.28 -25.35
N ARG A 285 -6.55 10.27 -24.07
CA ARG A 285 -6.50 11.46 -23.23
C ARG A 285 -5.41 12.43 -23.68
N THR A 286 -4.22 11.95 -24.06
CA THR A 286 -3.15 12.79 -24.60
C THR A 286 -3.56 13.45 -25.91
N ASP A 287 -4.24 12.72 -26.80
CA ASP A 287 -4.71 13.26 -28.08
C ASP A 287 -5.78 14.33 -27.87
N LYS A 288 -6.78 14.06 -27.03
CA LYS A 288 -7.82 15.04 -26.66
C LYS A 288 -7.24 16.27 -25.97
N PHE A 289 -6.20 16.09 -25.15
CA PHE A 289 -5.49 17.20 -24.51
C PHE A 289 -4.78 18.05 -25.57
N ALA A 290 -4.04 17.44 -26.48
CA ALA A 290 -3.32 18.12 -27.55
C ALA A 290 -4.29 18.90 -28.46
N GLU A 291 -5.40 18.28 -28.87
CA GLU A 291 -6.42 18.92 -29.69
C GLU A 291 -7.00 20.18 -29.01
N LYS A 292 -7.46 20.04 -27.77
CA LYS A 292 -8.02 21.17 -27.00
C LYS A 292 -6.98 22.25 -26.72
N PHE A 293 -5.76 21.85 -26.40
CA PHE A 293 -4.66 22.77 -26.15
C PHE A 293 -4.36 23.63 -27.39
N MET A 294 -4.35 23.01 -28.57
CA MET A 294 -4.13 23.69 -29.85
C MET A 294 -5.29 24.63 -30.21
N GLN A 295 -6.53 24.20 -30.02
CA GLN A 295 -7.73 25.03 -30.28
C GLN A 295 -7.82 26.25 -29.35
N MET A 296 -7.50 26.09 -28.07
CA MET A 296 -7.63 27.17 -27.09
C MET A 296 -6.53 28.24 -27.22
N ASN A 297 -5.29 27.82 -27.55
CA ASN A 297 -4.11 28.69 -27.42
C ASN A 297 -3.48 29.14 -28.75
N PHE A 298 -3.55 28.32 -29.80
CA PHE A 298 -2.84 28.61 -31.08
C PHE A 298 -3.81 28.88 -32.22
N PHE A 299 -4.82 28.02 -32.37
CA PHE A 299 -5.80 28.09 -33.44
C PHE A 299 -7.17 28.39 -32.84
N LYS A 300 -7.36 29.62 -32.37
CA LYS A 300 -8.73 30.17 -32.28
C LYS A 300 -9.23 30.27 -33.70
N ILE A 301 -9.79 29.18 -34.23
CA ILE A 301 -10.49 29.18 -35.50
C ILE A 301 -11.69 30.11 -35.29
N ASN A 302 -11.51 31.39 -35.60
CA ASN A 302 -12.64 32.19 -35.98
C ASN A 302 -13.18 31.47 -37.22
N LYS A 303 -14.32 30.79 -37.07
CA LYS A 303 -15.20 30.44 -38.20
C LYS A 303 -15.70 31.76 -38.80
N HIS A 304 -14.80 32.57 -39.34
CA HIS A 304 -15.19 33.42 -40.44
C HIS A 304 -15.43 32.45 -41.59
N ASN A 305 -16.61 32.55 -42.19
CA ASN A 305 -16.96 31.81 -43.39
C ASN A 305 -15.92 32.14 -44.46
N PHE A 306 -14.84 31.36 -44.54
CA PHE A 306 -13.92 31.44 -45.65
C PHE A 306 -14.70 30.93 -46.85
N ASP A 307 -14.95 31.83 -47.79
CA ASP A 307 -15.54 31.53 -49.08
C ASP A 307 -14.82 30.31 -49.68
N SER A 308 -15.57 29.25 -49.99
CA SER A 308 -15.03 27.99 -50.54
C SER A 308 -14.26 28.19 -51.85
N LEU A 309 -14.38 29.36 -52.49
CA LEU A 309 -13.67 29.72 -53.71
C LEU A 309 -12.26 30.32 -53.46
N LEU A 310 -11.90 30.63 -52.20
CA LEU A 310 -10.57 31.15 -51.84
C LEU A 310 -9.58 30.05 -51.41
N GLN A 311 -9.70 28.85 -51.98
CA GLN A 311 -8.68 27.80 -51.84
C GLN A 311 -7.48 28.11 -52.73
N THR A 312 -6.81 29.23 -52.46
CA THR A 312 -5.52 29.55 -53.07
C THR A 312 -4.48 28.59 -52.51
N ASN A 313 -4.05 27.66 -53.37
CA ASN A 313 -2.84 26.85 -53.23
C ASN A 313 -1.60 27.76 -53.21
N SER A 314 -1.32 28.36 -52.05
CA SER A 314 0.01 28.75 -51.56
C SER A 314 -0.20 29.53 -50.27
N ILE A 315 0.19 28.93 -49.14
CA ILE A 315 0.41 29.71 -47.92
C ILE A 315 1.60 30.61 -48.25
N LYS A 316 1.35 31.83 -48.75
CA LYS A 316 2.40 32.84 -48.82
C LYS A 316 2.97 32.95 -47.42
N LYS A 317 4.29 32.76 -47.28
CA LYS A 317 4.98 32.95 -46.01
C LYS A 317 4.80 34.41 -45.63
N VAL A 318 3.83 34.67 -44.77
CA VAL A 318 3.52 36.01 -44.30
C VAL A 318 4.65 36.41 -43.36
N ASP A 319 5.28 37.55 -43.63
CA ASP A 319 6.25 38.14 -42.72
C ASP A 319 5.48 38.76 -41.54
N ILE A 320 5.42 37.99 -40.45
CA ILE A 320 4.67 38.33 -39.24
C ILE A 320 5.28 39.57 -38.57
N ASP A 321 6.61 39.71 -38.65
CA ASP A 321 7.34 40.81 -38.02
C ASP A 321 7.03 42.11 -38.74
N ASN A 322 7.08 42.12 -40.07
CA ASN A 322 6.69 43.28 -40.88
C ASN A 322 5.21 43.65 -40.68
N LEU A 323 4.31 42.67 -40.58
CA LEU A 323 2.90 42.95 -40.27
C LEU A 323 2.71 43.59 -38.90
N PHE A 324 3.42 43.09 -37.88
CA PHE A 324 3.35 43.61 -36.53
C PHE A 324 3.93 45.03 -36.43
N GLU A 325 5.06 45.29 -37.10
CA GLU A 325 5.71 46.61 -37.14
C GLU A 325 4.83 47.68 -37.77
N ASN A 326 4.03 47.32 -38.78
CA ASN A 326 3.10 48.24 -39.46
C ASN A 326 1.77 48.46 -38.72
N LEU A 327 1.56 47.83 -37.55
CA LEU A 327 0.35 48.07 -36.74
C LEU A 327 0.41 49.41 -35.99
N ASP A 328 -0.77 50.03 -35.84
CA ASP A 328 -0.98 51.15 -34.93
C ASP A 328 -0.60 50.79 -33.47
N GLN A 329 -0.12 51.76 -32.70
CA GLN A 329 0.41 51.55 -31.34
C GLN A 329 -0.62 50.91 -30.40
N LYS A 330 -1.90 51.31 -30.51
CA LYS A 330 -3.00 50.71 -29.73
C LYS A 330 -3.23 49.25 -30.12
N LYS A 331 -3.12 48.92 -31.41
CA LYS A 331 -3.23 47.54 -31.91
C LYS A 331 -2.04 46.69 -31.48
N LYS A 332 -0.81 47.22 -31.51
CA LYS A 332 0.40 46.55 -30.99
C LYS A 332 0.24 46.16 -29.53
N MET A 333 -0.16 47.11 -28.67
CA MET A 333 -0.38 46.85 -27.24
C MET A 333 -1.48 45.79 -27.00
N LYS A 334 -2.58 45.86 -27.76
CA LYS A 334 -3.65 44.85 -27.69
C LYS A 334 -3.14 43.46 -28.10
N SER A 335 -2.40 43.36 -29.20
CA SER A 335 -1.83 42.10 -29.68
C SER A 335 -0.86 41.49 -28.67
N ILE A 336 0.02 42.29 -28.05
CA ILE A 336 0.92 41.82 -26.98
C ILE A 336 0.12 41.33 -25.77
N SER A 337 -0.89 42.09 -25.32
CA SER A 337 -1.72 41.67 -24.19
C SER A 337 -2.42 40.34 -24.45
N VAL A 338 -3.03 40.17 -25.63
CA VAL A 338 -3.68 38.92 -26.02
C VAL A 338 -2.68 37.77 -26.10
N ALA A 339 -1.48 38.00 -26.62
CA ALA A 339 -0.43 37.00 -26.65
C ALA A 339 0.02 36.59 -25.24
N MET A 340 0.19 37.56 -24.34
CA MET A 340 0.52 37.29 -22.93
C MET A 340 -0.57 36.49 -22.23
N ASP A 341 -1.84 36.85 -22.44
CA ASP A 341 -2.97 36.14 -21.85
C ASP A 341 -3.09 34.71 -22.39
N ASN A 342 -2.93 34.52 -23.71
CA ASN A 342 -2.89 33.18 -24.31
C ASN A 342 -1.72 32.35 -23.74
N ALA A 343 -0.53 32.92 -23.57
CA ALA A 343 0.62 32.22 -23.00
C ALA A 343 0.39 31.84 -21.53
N ARG A 344 -0.23 32.73 -20.74
CA ARG A 344 -0.62 32.44 -19.35
C ARG A 344 -1.67 31.34 -19.29
N ASN A 345 -2.69 31.39 -20.16
CA ASN A 345 -3.73 30.37 -20.25
C ASN A 345 -3.16 29.01 -20.65
N ALA A 346 -2.24 28.98 -21.63
CA ALA A 346 -1.54 27.77 -22.03
C ALA A 346 -0.77 27.16 -20.85
N ARG A 347 0.00 27.97 -20.12
CA ARG A 347 0.74 27.52 -18.92
C ARG A 347 -0.21 26.96 -17.86
N SER A 348 -1.27 27.70 -17.55
CA SER A 348 -2.27 27.29 -16.56
C SER A 348 -2.95 25.98 -16.97
N TYR A 349 -3.31 25.82 -18.24
CA TYR A 349 -3.93 24.61 -18.77
C TYR A 349 -2.99 23.39 -18.66
N VAL A 350 -1.71 23.53 -19.06
CA VAL A 350 -0.72 22.46 -18.90
C VAL A 350 -0.55 22.09 -17.42
N SER A 351 -0.38 23.09 -16.54
CA SER A 351 -0.19 22.84 -15.10
C SER A 351 -1.40 22.20 -14.43
N ALA A 352 -2.62 22.50 -14.89
CA ALA A 352 -3.85 21.91 -14.39
C ALA A 352 -3.97 20.42 -14.76
N HIS A 353 -3.46 20.05 -15.95
CA HIS A 353 -3.53 18.68 -16.46
C HIS A 353 -2.32 17.81 -16.09
N GLN A 354 -1.18 18.39 -15.73
CA GLN A 354 0.03 17.65 -15.37
C GLN A 354 -0.22 16.58 -14.31
N LYS A 355 -0.93 16.93 -13.23
CA LYS A 355 -1.26 15.98 -12.14
C LYS A 355 -2.18 14.82 -12.60
N ASP A 356 -3.09 15.06 -13.54
CA ASP A 356 -3.97 14.03 -14.11
C ASP A 356 -3.15 13.03 -14.94
N PHE A 357 -2.17 13.52 -15.72
CA PHE A 357 -1.26 12.65 -16.47
C PHE A 357 -0.34 11.85 -15.54
N ASP A 358 0.30 12.50 -14.56
CA ASP A 358 1.20 11.85 -13.60
C ASP A 358 0.47 10.73 -12.84
N TYR A 359 -0.77 10.99 -12.40
CA TYR A 359 -1.60 9.99 -11.72
C TYR A 359 -1.94 8.80 -12.63
N ARG A 360 -2.29 9.04 -13.89
CA ARG A 360 -2.65 7.96 -14.84
C ARG A 360 -1.44 7.09 -15.18
N GLU A 361 -0.29 7.69 -15.41
CA GLU A 361 0.94 6.92 -15.60
C GLU A 361 1.29 6.12 -14.35
N GLU A 362 1.15 6.70 -13.15
CA GLU A 362 1.35 5.99 -11.90
C GLU A 362 0.40 4.78 -11.77
N MET A 363 -0.86 4.94 -12.16
CA MET A 363 -1.83 3.85 -12.17
C MET A 363 -1.41 2.73 -13.12
N ILE A 364 -0.94 3.04 -14.34
CA ILE A 364 -0.39 2.04 -15.26
C ILE A 364 0.78 1.28 -14.61
N ARG A 365 1.75 2.01 -14.05
CA ARG A 365 2.92 1.41 -13.38
C ARG A 365 2.52 0.52 -12.21
N ARG A 366 1.51 0.88 -11.42
CA ARG A 366 1.01 0.06 -10.31
C ARG A 366 0.43 -1.29 -10.79
N HIS A 367 -0.28 -1.31 -11.92
CA HIS A 367 -0.80 -2.55 -12.49
C HIS A 367 0.34 -3.43 -13.05
N GLU A 368 1.30 -2.82 -13.74
CA GLU A 368 2.49 -3.53 -14.24
C GLU A 368 3.35 -4.10 -13.10
N ILE A 369 3.48 -3.38 -11.98
CA ILE A 369 4.17 -3.84 -10.77
C ILE A 369 3.52 -5.13 -10.24
N GLU A 370 2.20 -5.18 -10.06
CA GLU A 370 1.53 -6.39 -9.56
C GLU A 370 1.63 -7.56 -10.53
N TRP A 371 1.55 -7.27 -11.83
CA TRP A 371 1.74 -8.28 -12.87
C TRP A 371 3.12 -8.95 -12.73
N HIS A 372 4.19 -8.14 -12.67
CA HIS A 372 5.54 -8.67 -12.48
C HIS A 372 5.76 -9.30 -11.11
N ARG A 373 5.13 -8.79 -10.04
CA ARG A 373 5.26 -9.32 -8.68
C ARG A 373 4.85 -10.79 -8.60
N LYS A 374 3.75 -11.18 -9.26
CA LYS A 374 3.24 -12.57 -9.24
C LYS A 374 4.27 -13.56 -9.80
N TYR A 375 4.98 -13.18 -10.87
CA TYR A 375 6.07 -13.98 -11.45
C TYR A 375 7.36 -13.90 -10.62
N SER A 376 7.74 -12.70 -10.19
CA SER A 376 8.97 -12.45 -9.42
C SER A 376 8.99 -13.26 -8.11
N LEU A 377 7.86 -13.33 -7.39
CA LEU A 377 7.73 -14.14 -6.17
C LEU A 377 7.90 -15.64 -6.43
N ALA A 378 7.35 -16.14 -7.53
CA ALA A 378 7.50 -17.54 -7.92
C ALA A 378 8.96 -17.88 -8.26
N ILE A 379 9.64 -17.02 -9.02
CA ILE A 379 11.04 -17.22 -9.43
C ILE A 379 12.00 -17.01 -8.26
N ALA A 380 11.67 -16.12 -7.32
CA ALA A 380 12.44 -15.92 -6.09
C ALA A 380 12.59 -17.21 -5.29
N CYS A 381 11.58 -18.09 -5.27
CA CYS A 381 11.67 -19.41 -4.64
C CYS A 381 12.86 -20.23 -5.19
N LEU A 382 13.05 -20.22 -6.51
CA LEU A 382 14.14 -20.94 -7.18
C LEU A 382 15.50 -20.28 -6.93
N VAL A 383 15.56 -18.95 -7.10
CA VAL A 383 16.81 -18.18 -6.90
C VAL A 383 17.32 -18.35 -5.47
N LEU A 384 16.44 -18.21 -4.47
CA LEU A 384 16.81 -18.35 -3.08
C LEU A 384 17.13 -19.79 -2.69
N PHE A 385 16.51 -20.80 -3.31
CA PHE A 385 16.95 -22.19 -3.17
C PHE A 385 18.40 -22.39 -3.65
N PHE A 386 18.72 -21.89 -4.85
CA PHE A 386 20.07 -22.01 -5.43
C PHE A 386 21.11 -21.14 -4.75
N ILE A 387 20.71 -20.21 -3.90
CA ILE A 387 21.62 -19.53 -2.97
C ILE A 387 21.74 -20.35 -1.69
N GLY A 388 20.62 -20.75 -1.11
CA GLY A 388 20.59 -21.35 0.21
C GLY A 388 21.22 -22.74 0.29
N ALA A 389 20.90 -23.62 -0.64
CA ALA A 389 21.42 -24.99 -0.66
C ALA A 389 22.96 -25.07 -0.74
N PRO A 390 23.64 -24.40 -1.70
CA PRO A 390 25.10 -24.44 -1.75
C PRO A 390 25.74 -23.70 -0.56
N LEU A 391 25.15 -22.62 -0.08
CA LEU A 391 25.68 -21.89 1.07
C LEU A 391 25.63 -22.74 2.35
N GLY A 392 24.53 -23.46 2.58
CA GLY A 392 24.42 -24.43 3.67
C GLY A 392 25.47 -25.54 3.56
N ALA A 393 25.71 -26.06 2.35
CA ALA A 393 26.73 -27.07 2.11
C ALA A 393 28.18 -26.59 2.37
N ILE A 394 28.43 -25.27 2.21
CA ILE A 394 29.73 -24.65 2.44
C ILE A 394 29.94 -24.33 3.92
N ILE A 395 28.91 -23.85 4.62
CA ILE A 395 28.98 -23.45 6.04
C ILE A 395 28.90 -24.72 6.93
N ARG A 396 30.04 -25.41 7.03
CA ARG A 396 30.18 -26.70 7.77
C ARG A 396 30.34 -26.56 9.29
N LYS A 397 30.54 -25.34 9.82
CA LYS A 397 30.86 -25.08 11.23
C LYS A 397 30.05 -23.89 11.77
N GLY A 398 29.45 -24.04 12.95
CA GLY A 398 28.77 -22.94 13.65
C GLY A 398 27.49 -23.29 14.42
N GLY A 399 27.13 -24.57 14.57
CA GLY A 399 25.87 -25.01 15.18
C GLY A 399 24.64 -24.52 14.41
N LEU A 400 23.46 -24.74 14.98
CA LEU A 400 22.18 -24.33 14.38
C LEU A 400 22.06 -22.81 14.15
N GLY A 401 22.88 -21.98 14.82
CA GLY A 401 22.75 -20.51 14.81
C GLY A 401 23.37 -19.80 13.60
N MET A 402 24.59 -20.17 13.18
CA MET A 402 25.29 -19.47 12.08
C MET A 402 24.53 -19.56 10.73
N PRO A 403 23.98 -20.72 10.31
CA PRO A 403 23.18 -20.82 9.09
C PRO A 403 21.94 -19.91 9.12
N VAL A 404 21.33 -19.72 10.30
CA VAL A 404 20.17 -18.82 10.49
C VAL A 404 20.56 -17.35 10.33
N VAL A 405 21.66 -16.92 10.93
CA VAL A 405 22.10 -15.52 10.80
C VAL A 405 22.41 -15.17 9.34
N VAL A 406 23.11 -16.07 8.64
CA VAL A 406 23.48 -15.83 7.23
C VAL A 406 22.25 -15.79 6.31
N SER A 407 21.27 -16.66 6.55
CA SER A 407 20.00 -16.63 5.79
C SER A 407 19.19 -15.36 6.05
N ILE A 408 19.15 -14.86 7.29
CA ILE A 408 18.52 -13.58 7.62
C ILE A 408 19.20 -12.42 6.88
N ILE A 409 20.54 -12.37 6.86
CA ILE A 409 21.29 -11.32 6.14
C ILE A 409 20.98 -11.37 4.64
N LEU A 410 21.04 -12.56 4.03
CA LEU A 410 20.73 -12.71 2.60
C LEU A 410 19.28 -12.35 2.29
N PHE A 411 18.35 -12.69 3.18
CA PHE A 411 16.96 -12.27 3.06
C PHE A 411 16.82 -10.75 3.12
N ILE A 412 17.44 -10.08 4.09
CA ILE A 412 17.40 -8.62 4.21
C ILE A 412 17.94 -7.97 2.94
N VAL A 413 19.07 -8.47 2.41
CA VAL A 413 19.64 -7.97 1.15
C VAL A 413 18.66 -8.16 -0.02
N TYR A 414 18.06 -9.34 -0.17
CA TYR A 414 17.05 -9.60 -1.19
C TYR A 414 15.87 -8.62 -1.07
N TYR A 415 15.32 -8.46 0.13
CA TYR A 415 14.13 -7.66 0.37
C TYR A 415 14.40 -6.17 0.18
N LEU A 416 15.55 -5.66 0.64
CA LEU A 416 15.93 -4.26 0.43
C LEU A 416 16.11 -3.91 -1.04
N ILE A 417 16.77 -4.77 -1.82
CA ILE A 417 16.94 -4.56 -3.27
C ILE A 417 15.58 -4.63 -3.96
N SER A 418 14.74 -5.60 -3.61
CA SER A 418 13.40 -5.75 -4.19
C SER A 418 12.51 -4.54 -3.88
N MET A 419 12.53 -4.05 -2.64
CA MET A 419 11.78 -2.86 -2.23
C MET A 419 12.28 -1.60 -2.93
N TYR A 420 13.60 -1.45 -3.07
CA TYR A 420 14.19 -0.34 -3.80
C TYR A 420 13.75 -0.36 -5.27
N GLY A 421 13.85 -1.52 -5.93
CA GLY A 421 13.41 -1.69 -7.31
C GLY A 421 11.93 -1.37 -7.51
N GLU A 422 11.05 -1.88 -6.66
CA GLU A 422 9.61 -1.57 -6.71
C GLU A 422 9.34 -0.08 -6.49
N LYS A 423 10.02 0.55 -5.52
CA LYS A 423 9.86 1.97 -5.23
C LYS A 423 10.31 2.83 -6.43
N SER A 424 11.43 2.50 -7.06
CA SER A 424 11.91 3.22 -8.25
C SER A 424 10.97 3.10 -9.44
N VAL A 425 10.26 1.97 -9.61
CA VAL A 425 9.22 1.85 -10.65
C VAL A 425 8.02 2.71 -10.31
N ARG A 426 7.56 2.69 -9.05
CA ARG A 426 6.42 3.49 -8.61
C ARG A 426 6.63 4.98 -8.86
N GLU A 427 7.84 5.46 -8.56
CA GLU A 427 8.28 6.85 -8.78
C GLU A 427 8.58 7.18 -10.27
N GLY A 428 8.50 6.21 -11.19
CA GLY A 428 8.72 6.43 -12.62
C GLY A 428 10.20 6.60 -13.01
N VAL A 429 11.14 6.24 -12.13
CA VAL A 429 12.60 6.36 -12.39
C VAL A 429 13.11 5.23 -13.27
N ILE A 430 12.56 4.03 -13.10
CA ILE A 430 12.96 2.81 -13.81
C ILE A 430 11.73 2.14 -14.41
N VAL A 431 11.87 1.51 -15.57
CA VAL A 431 10.82 0.71 -16.23
C VAL A 431 10.42 -0.49 -15.36
N SER A 432 9.13 -0.83 -15.37
CA SER A 432 8.52 -1.88 -14.55
C SER A 432 9.23 -3.24 -14.63
N SER A 433 9.63 -3.65 -15.83
CA SER A 433 10.36 -4.91 -16.05
C SER A 433 11.74 -4.93 -15.41
N MET A 434 12.47 -3.82 -15.42
CA MET A 434 13.82 -3.76 -14.84
C MET A 434 13.78 -3.65 -13.31
N GLY A 435 12.88 -2.82 -12.77
CA GLY A 435 12.82 -2.58 -11.33
C GLY A 435 12.26 -3.76 -10.54
N MET A 436 11.21 -4.43 -11.03
CA MET A 436 10.60 -5.57 -10.34
C MET A 436 11.45 -6.84 -10.36
N TRP A 437 12.36 -6.95 -11.32
CA TRP A 437 13.28 -8.08 -11.48
C TRP A 437 14.70 -7.77 -11.00
N LEU A 438 14.93 -6.57 -10.47
CA LEU A 438 16.24 -6.09 -10.03
C LEU A 438 16.92 -7.06 -9.05
N SER A 439 16.17 -7.54 -8.04
CA SER A 439 16.68 -8.48 -7.05
C SER A 439 17.04 -9.82 -7.69
N THR A 440 16.22 -10.33 -8.60
CA THR A 440 16.48 -11.55 -9.36
C THR A 440 17.71 -11.41 -10.26
N TYR A 441 17.86 -10.31 -10.98
CA TYR A 441 19.02 -10.09 -11.85
C TYR A 441 20.34 -10.01 -11.09
N ILE A 442 20.32 -9.47 -9.87
CA ILE A 442 21.52 -9.41 -9.01
C ILE A 442 21.81 -10.76 -8.36
N LEU A 443 20.79 -11.44 -7.85
CA LEU A 443 20.96 -12.66 -7.05
C LEU A 443 21.08 -13.94 -7.89
N PHE A 444 20.53 -13.99 -9.09
CA PHE A 444 20.60 -15.17 -9.95
C PHE A 444 22.06 -15.53 -10.33
N PRO A 445 22.91 -14.60 -10.79
CA PRO A 445 24.33 -14.88 -11.04
C PRO A 445 25.06 -15.32 -9.77
N LEU A 446 24.72 -14.74 -8.61
CA LEU A 446 25.29 -15.13 -7.32
C LEU A 446 24.91 -16.57 -6.95
N GLY A 447 23.63 -16.94 -7.08
CA GLY A 447 23.15 -18.30 -6.85
C GLY A 447 23.82 -19.32 -7.77
N PHE A 448 23.95 -18.98 -9.06
CA PHE A 448 24.66 -19.82 -10.03
C PHE A 448 26.14 -19.99 -9.64
N PHE A 449 26.83 -18.90 -9.32
CA PHE A 449 28.22 -18.91 -8.88
C PHE A 449 28.42 -19.75 -7.61
N LEU A 450 27.59 -19.56 -6.59
CA LEU A 450 27.64 -20.34 -5.34
C LEU A 450 27.39 -21.82 -5.59
N THR A 451 26.41 -22.16 -6.44
CA THR A 451 26.10 -23.54 -6.82
C THR A 451 27.29 -24.19 -7.52
N TYR A 452 27.90 -23.52 -8.50
CA TYR A 452 29.08 -24.01 -9.20
C TYR A 452 30.27 -24.24 -8.24
N LYS A 453 30.48 -23.30 -7.32
CA LYS A 453 31.58 -23.35 -6.35
C LYS A 453 31.40 -24.43 -5.29
N ALA A 454 30.17 -24.66 -4.82
CA ALA A 454 29.87 -25.75 -3.90
C ALA A 454 29.98 -27.13 -4.59
N ALA A 455 29.67 -27.20 -5.88
CA ALA A 455 29.85 -28.42 -6.68
C ALA A 455 31.34 -28.77 -6.88
N THR A 456 32.20 -27.76 -7.02
CA THR A 456 33.65 -27.93 -7.28
C THR A 456 34.53 -28.00 -6.01
N ASP A 457 33.95 -28.08 -4.81
CA ASP A 457 34.65 -28.17 -3.50
C ASP A 457 35.74 -27.10 -3.27
N SER A 458 35.65 -25.96 -3.94
CA SER A 458 36.64 -24.90 -3.77
C SER A 458 36.48 -24.21 -2.41
N LYS A 459 37.60 -24.05 -1.67
CA LYS A 459 37.64 -23.40 -0.34
C LYS A 459 37.43 -21.88 -0.45
N LEU A 460 36.20 -21.43 -0.66
CA LEU A 460 35.88 -20.00 -0.81
C LEU A 460 35.80 -19.22 0.51
N PHE A 461 35.61 -19.91 1.64
CA PHE A 461 35.47 -19.29 2.95
C PHE A 461 36.43 -19.89 3.98
N ASN A 462 37.74 -19.85 3.70
CA ASN A 462 38.71 -20.01 4.78
C ASN A 462 38.79 -18.64 5.49
N MET A 463 38.30 -18.56 6.73
CA MET A 463 38.31 -17.33 7.54
C MET A 463 39.73 -16.73 7.66
N GLU A 464 40.76 -17.58 7.53
CA GLU A 464 42.17 -17.20 7.39
C GLU A 464 42.45 -16.36 6.14
N SER A 465 41.91 -16.70 4.96
CA SER A 465 42.14 -15.93 3.73
C SER A 465 41.55 -14.52 3.77
N TYR A 466 40.37 -14.35 4.39
CA TYR A 466 39.76 -13.03 4.56
C TYR A 466 40.47 -12.20 5.64
N SER A 467 40.91 -12.81 6.75
CA SER A 467 41.73 -12.11 7.75
C SER A 467 43.11 -11.71 7.20
N ILE A 468 43.71 -12.50 6.30
CA ILE A 468 44.93 -12.13 5.58
C ILE A 468 44.69 -10.97 4.61
N PHE A 469 43.57 -10.98 3.86
CA PHE A 469 43.21 -9.89 2.95
C PHE A 469 42.90 -8.58 3.68
N LEU A 470 42.14 -8.64 4.78
CA LEU A 470 41.87 -7.49 5.65
C LEU A 470 43.13 -6.99 6.36
N LYS A 471 44.03 -7.89 6.82
CA LYS A 471 45.35 -7.49 7.33
C LYS A 471 46.18 -6.80 6.26
N LYS A 472 46.15 -7.28 5.01
CA LYS A 472 46.88 -6.68 3.87
C LYS A 472 46.35 -5.27 3.54
N ILE A 473 45.03 -5.07 3.55
CA ILE A 473 44.40 -3.76 3.39
C ILE A 473 44.73 -2.83 4.58
N SER A 474 44.65 -3.32 5.82
CA SER A 474 45.01 -2.53 7.01
C SER A 474 46.50 -2.16 7.04
N SER A 475 47.37 -3.00 6.49
CA SER A 475 48.81 -2.73 6.37
C SER A 475 49.14 -1.72 5.27
N LEU A 476 48.29 -1.61 4.24
CA LEU A 476 48.39 -0.58 3.23
C LEU A 476 47.88 0.78 3.74
N LEU A 477 46.85 0.78 4.59
CA LEU A 477 46.31 1.97 5.24
C LEU A 477 47.22 2.51 6.37
N LYS A 478 48.04 1.66 7.00
CA LYS A 478 49.06 2.07 7.99
C LYS A 478 50.40 2.51 7.38
N LYS A 479 50.52 2.55 6.05
CA LYS A 479 51.73 2.97 5.32
C LYS A 479 51.61 4.34 4.64
N LYS A 480 50.58 5.10 4.98
CA LYS A 480 50.52 6.56 4.88
C LYS A 480 50.51 7.12 6.29
#